data_AF-A0A379S7A0-F1
#
_entry.id   AF-A0A379S7A0-F1
#
_cell.length_a   1.000
_cell.length_b   1.000
_cell.length_c   1.000
_cell.angle_alpha   90.00
_cell.angle_beta   90.00
_cell.angle_gamma   90.00
#
_symmetry.space_group_name_H-M   'P 1'
#
loop_
_entity.id
_entity.type
_entity.pdbx_description
1 polymer ?
#
loop_
_entity_poly.entity_id
_entity_poly.type
_entity_poly.pdbx_seq_one_letter_code
_entity_poly.pdbx_strand_id
1 'polypeptide(L)'
;MPLWLKPTRNALGILGGIPKREFTRDSIARKVAETAQAQWPVHAVITNSTYDGLLYNTNWLKQMLDVPSIHFDSAWVPYTHFHPIYQGKSGMSGERVPGKVIFETQSTHKMLAAFSQASLIHIKGEYDEETFNEAFMMHTSTSPSYPIVASIETAAAMLRGNAGRRLINRSVERALHFRKEVRRLREESDSWFFDIWQPEEVDEAECWPVAQGETWHGFTDADDDHMFLDPVKVTILTPGMDEQGNMSEEGDTCRAGSEVSR
;
A
#
# COMPACT_ATOMS: atom_id res chain seq x y z
N MET A 1 22.97 8.03 7.77
CA MET A 1 22.19 7.90 9.02
C MET A 1 20.71 7.83 8.70
N PRO A 2 19.94 6.90 9.27
CA PRO A 2 18.50 6.81 9.00
C PRO A 2 17.74 7.93 9.72
N LEU A 3 16.81 8.57 9.01
CA LEU A 3 15.81 9.46 9.58
C LEU A 3 14.46 8.78 9.45
N TRP A 4 13.76 8.59 10.57
CA TRP A 4 12.48 7.89 10.57
C TRP A 4 11.32 8.86 10.34
N LEU A 5 10.55 8.60 9.29
CA LEU A 5 9.23 9.19 9.08
C LEU A 5 8.23 8.45 9.98
N LYS A 6 7.40 9.18 10.72
CA LYS A 6 6.48 8.59 11.70
C LYS A 6 5.09 8.37 11.08
N PRO A 7 4.62 7.12 10.94
CA PRO A 7 3.25 6.85 10.49
C PRO A 7 2.23 7.15 11.60
N THR A 8 0.96 7.26 11.22
CA THR A 8 -0.18 7.29 12.16
C THR A 8 -0.66 5.87 12.47
N ARG A 9 -1.47 5.74 13.52
CA ARG A 9 -2.18 4.52 13.91
C ARG A 9 -3.57 4.89 14.42
N ASN A 10 -4.56 4.04 14.17
CA ASN A 10 -5.88 4.17 14.79
C ASN A 10 -6.01 3.24 16.02
N ALA A 11 -7.15 3.29 16.70
CA ALA A 11 -7.39 2.48 17.90
C ALA A 11 -7.38 0.96 17.62
N LEU A 12 -7.77 0.55 16.40
CA LEU A 12 -7.74 -0.84 15.93
C LEU A 12 -6.31 -1.38 15.71
N GLY A 13 -5.29 -0.54 15.89
CA GLY A 13 -3.88 -0.90 15.66
C GLY A 13 -3.48 -0.88 14.17
N ILE A 14 -4.38 -0.48 13.27
CA ILE A 14 -4.11 -0.35 11.84
C ILE A 14 -3.08 0.77 11.64
N LEU A 15 -2.02 0.47 10.87
CA LEU A 15 -1.03 1.49 10.53
C LEU A 15 -1.54 2.33 9.37
N GLY A 16 -1.68 3.63 9.65
CA GLY A 16 -1.99 4.65 8.68
C GLY A 16 -0.80 5.04 7.80
N GLY A 17 -1.00 6.07 7.00
CA GLY A 17 0.06 6.72 6.25
C GLY A 17 0.99 7.56 7.13
N ILE A 18 2.10 7.98 6.54
CA ILE A 18 2.96 9.05 7.04
C ILE A 18 2.26 10.38 6.74
N PRO A 19 1.96 11.24 7.73
CA PRO A 19 1.31 12.53 7.48
C PRO A 19 2.06 13.45 6.52
N LYS A 20 1.36 14.31 5.77
CA LYS A 20 1.96 15.30 4.85
C LYS A 20 3.03 16.14 5.52
N ARG A 21 2.80 16.55 6.78
CA ARG A 21 3.76 17.33 7.59
C ARG A 21 5.14 16.69 7.70
N GLU A 22 5.24 15.35 7.70
CA GLU A 22 6.52 14.64 7.84
C GLU A 22 7.40 14.79 6.59
N PHE A 23 6.80 14.98 5.40
CA PHE A 23 7.49 15.15 4.11
C PHE A 23 7.93 16.58 3.81
N THR A 24 7.61 17.55 4.68
CA THR A 24 7.99 18.95 4.51
C THR A 24 9.49 19.14 4.71
N ARG A 25 10.07 20.13 4.00
CA ARG A 25 11.49 20.48 4.15
C ARG A 25 11.85 20.82 5.60
N ASP A 26 10.98 21.55 6.29
CA ASP A 26 11.18 21.96 7.68
C ASP A 26 11.18 20.78 8.65
N SER A 27 10.27 19.81 8.46
CA SER A 27 10.26 18.57 9.24
C SER A 27 11.55 17.78 9.06
N ILE A 28 12.00 17.62 7.81
CA ILE A 28 13.23 16.88 7.50
C ILE A 28 14.45 17.62 8.06
N ALA A 29 14.53 18.94 7.89
CA ALA A 29 15.62 19.76 8.42
C ALA A 29 15.73 19.65 9.95
N ARG A 30 14.59 19.63 10.65
CA ARG A 30 14.57 19.41 12.11
C ARG A 30 15.11 18.03 12.48
N LYS A 31 14.65 16.97 11.81
CA LYS A 31 15.15 15.59 12.04
C LYS A 31 16.65 15.47 11.76
N VAL A 32 17.16 16.15 10.73
CA VAL A 32 18.60 16.22 10.43
C VAL A 32 19.35 16.89 11.58
N ALA A 33 18.89 18.04 12.06
CA ALA A 33 19.54 18.77 13.15
C ALA A 33 19.54 17.99 14.48
N GLU A 34 18.51 17.20 14.74
CA GLU A 34 18.37 16.36 15.95
C GLU A 34 19.18 15.04 15.86
N THR A 35 19.65 14.66 14.67
CA THR A 35 20.35 13.38 14.45
C THR A 35 21.85 13.60 14.28
N ALA A 36 22.65 13.08 15.21
CA ALA A 36 24.11 13.19 15.14
C ALA A 36 24.66 12.66 13.81
N GLN A 37 25.53 13.44 13.16
CA GLN A 37 26.16 13.10 11.87
C GLN A 37 25.18 12.95 10.69
N ALA A 38 23.91 13.34 10.84
CA ALA A 38 22.99 13.36 9.72
C ALA A 38 23.29 14.52 8.77
N GLN A 39 23.22 14.22 7.48
CA GLN A 39 23.18 15.19 6.41
C GLN A 39 21.80 15.14 5.76
N TRP A 40 21.55 16.02 4.80
CA TRP A 40 20.32 15.99 4.02
C TRP A 40 20.13 14.60 3.37
N PRO A 41 18.92 14.00 3.41
CA PRO A 41 18.69 12.69 2.82
C PRO A 41 18.98 12.66 1.32
N VAL A 42 19.75 11.67 0.89
CA VAL A 42 20.02 11.40 -0.53
C VAL A 42 19.11 10.31 -1.10
N HIS A 43 18.47 9.53 -0.24
CA HIS A 43 17.56 8.44 -0.60
C HIS A 43 16.44 8.34 0.44
N ALA A 44 15.20 8.18 -0.03
CA ALA A 44 14.02 8.01 0.80
C ALA A 44 13.26 6.74 0.40
N VAL A 45 12.94 5.89 1.38
CA VAL A 45 12.14 4.68 1.17
C VAL A 45 10.76 4.87 1.78
N ILE A 46 9.71 4.64 1.00
CA ILE A 46 8.31 4.79 1.40
C ILE A 46 7.56 3.52 1.01
N THR A 47 6.95 2.84 1.98
CA THR A 47 6.08 1.69 1.70
C THR A 47 4.75 2.17 1.14
N ASN A 48 4.41 1.78 -0.09
CA ASN A 48 3.17 2.16 -0.76
C ASN A 48 2.59 0.99 -1.58
N SER A 49 1.41 0.45 -1.27
CA SER A 49 0.52 0.81 -0.15
C SER A 49 1.06 0.37 1.21
N THR A 50 0.42 0.79 2.30
CA THR A 50 0.52 0.08 3.58
C THR A 50 0.01 -1.36 3.44
N TYR A 51 0.27 -2.21 4.45
CA TYR A 51 -0.21 -3.59 4.46
C TYR A 51 -1.74 -3.64 4.35
N ASP A 52 -2.43 -2.85 5.18
CA ASP A 52 -3.89 -2.73 5.27
C ASP A 52 -4.54 -1.99 4.09
N GLY A 53 -3.76 -1.65 3.05
CA GLY A 53 -4.29 -1.16 1.78
C GLY A 53 -4.45 0.35 1.67
N LEU A 54 -3.70 1.14 2.44
CA LEU A 54 -3.68 2.59 2.26
C LEU A 54 -2.63 3.01 1.23
N LEU A 55 -3.10 3.47 0.08
CA LEU A 55 -2.31 4.02 -1.02
C LEU A 55 -2.02 5.50 -0.80
N TYR A 56 -0.83 5.96 -1.16
CA TYR A 56 -0.49 7.39 -1.12
C TYR A 56 -0.87 8.12 -2.40
N ASN A 57 -1.10 9.43 -2.31
CA ASN A 57 -0.98 10.35 -3.43
C ASN A 57 0.51 10.48 -3.85
N THR A 58 0.97 9.62 -4.75
CA THR A 58 2.38 9.59 -5.16
C THR A 58 2.76 10.78 -6.04
N ASN A 59 1.79 11.39 -6.73
CA ASN A 59 2.03 12.62 -7.49
C ASN A 59 2.45 13.76 -6.55
N TRP A 60 1.74 13.92 -5.44
CA TRP A 60 2.08 14.90 -4.41
C TRP A 60 3.45 14.57 -3.77
N LEU A 61 3.70 13.32 -3.40
CA LEU A 61 4.99 12.91 -2.79
C LEU A 61 6.18 13.20 -3.71
N LYS A 62 6.06 12.86 -4.99
CA LYS A 62 7.11 13.10 -6.01
C LYS A 62 7.45 14.59 -6.14
N GLN A 63 6.48 15.47 -5.97
CA GLN A 63 6.67 16.92 -6.05
C GLN A 63 7.22 17.49 -4.74
N MET A 64 6.60 17.14 -3.61
CA MET A 64 6.88 17.75 -2.31
C MET A 64 8.19 17.28 -1.67
N LEU A 65 8.50 15.98 -1.76
CA LEU A 65 9.65 15.41 -1.05
C LEU A 65 10.96 15.79 -1.75
N ASP A 66 11.71 16.72 -1.16
CA ASP A 66 12.97 17.25 -1.70
C ASP A 66 14.15 16.28 -1.47
N VAL A 67 14.07 15.09 -2.10
CA VAL A 67 15.10 14.05 -2.07
C VAL A 67 15.33 13.57 -3.51
N PRO A 68 16.60 13.45 -3.97
CA PRO A 68 16.91 13.10 -5.36
C PRO A 68 16.61 11.63 -5.72
N SER A 69 16.52 10.73 -4.74
CA SER A 69 16.16 9.33 -4.96
C SER A 69 15.01 8.92 -4.05
N ILE A 70 13.90 8.48 -4.64
CA ILE A 70 12.71 8.02 -3.92
C ILE A 70 12.41 6.58 -4.33
N HIS A 71 12.37 5.69 -3.35
CA HIS A 71 12.03 4.28 -3.52
C HIS A 71 10.69 3.99 -2.88
N PHE A 72 9.73 3.61 -3.72
CA PHE A 72 8.46 3.05 -3.27
C PHE A 72 8.60 1.54 -3.09
N ASP A 73 8.50 1.05 -1.86
CA ASP A 73 8.30 -0.37 -1.63
C ASP A 73 6.83 -0.71 -1.89
N SER A 74 6.57 -1.22 -3.10
CA SER A 74 5.24 -1.52 -3.63
C SER A 74 5.01 -3.02 -3.76
N ALA A 75 5.59 -3.80 -2.84
CA ALA A 75 5.43 -5.25 -2.82
C ALA A 75 3.97 -5.71 -2.79
N TRP A 76 3.06 -4.90 -2.25
CA TRP A 76 1.64 -5.21 -2.09
C TRP A 76 0.73 -4.73 -3.23
N VAL A 77 1.24 -3.94 -4.17
CA VAL A 77 0.42 -3.28 -5.21
C VAL A 77 0.97 -3.40 -6.64
N PRO A 78 1.48 -4.57 -7.07
CA PRO A 78 2.07 -4.77 -8.40
C PRO A 78 1.05 -4.66 -9.56
N TYR A 79 -0.24 -4.52 -9.27
CA TYR A 79 -1.34 -4.44 -10.25
C TYR A 79 -1.76 -2.99 -10.60
N THR A 80 -1.21 -1.99 -9.91
CA THR A 80 -1.64 -0.59 -10.00
C THR A 80 -1.62 -0.01 -11.42
N HIS A 81 -0.69 -0.44 -12.27
CA HIS A 81 -0.62 0.02 -13.66
C HIS A 81 -1.83 -0.39 -14.52
N PHE A 82 -2.56 -1.43 -14.13
CA PHE A 82 -3.55 -2.09 -14.99
C PHE A 82 -5.00 -1.64 -14.74
N HIS A 83 -5.25 -0.73 -13.79
CA HIS A 83 -6.59 -0.18 -13.52
C HIS A 83 -6.57 1.35 -13.35
N PRO A 84 -7.48 2.11 -13.98
CA PRO A 84 -7.47 3.59 -13.92
C PRO A 84 -7.59 4.19 -12.51
N ILE A 85 -8.29 3.55 -11.59
CA ILE A 85 -8.49 4.05 -10.21
C ILE A 85 -7.17 4.29 -9.45
N TYR A 86 -6.09 3.58 -9.82
CA TYR A 86 -4.77 3.71 -9.20
C TYR A 86 -3.90 4.81 -9.84
N GLN A 87 -4.40 5.54 -10.83
CA GLN A 87 -3.67 6.67 -11.41
C GLN A 87 -3.33 7.69 -10.31
N GLY A 88 -2.07 8.12 -10.29
CA GLY A 88 -1.52 9.01 -9.26
C GLY A 88 -1.22 8.34 -7.91
N LYS A 89 -1.40 7.02 -7.78
CA LYS A 89 -1.28 6.27 -6.51
C LYS A 89 -0.15 5.23 -6.48
N SER A 90 0.65 5.14 -7.54
CA SER A 90 1.81 4.23 -7.68
C SER A 90 3.10 5.01 -7.94
N GLY A 91 4.26 4.47 -7.53
CA GLY A 91 5.56 5.07 -7.84
C GLY A 91 5.77 5.22 -9.35
N MET A 92 5.31 4.24 -10.12
CA MET A 92 5.36 4.22 -11.57
C MET A 92 4.23 4.98 -12.28
N SER A 93 3.30 5.65 -11.57
CA SER A 93 2.35 6.57 -12.22
C SER A 93 3.03 7.83 -12.76
N GLY A 94 2.46 8.40 -13.83
CA GLY A 94 2.90 9.67 -14.41
C GLY A 94 4.28 9.63 -15.07
N GLU A 95 4.75 10.82 -15.46
CA GLU A 95 6.02 11.01 -16.16
C GLU A 95 7.24 11.01 -15.23
N ARG A 96 8.43 11.08 -15.83
CA ARG A 96 9.69 11.28 -15.10
C ARG A 96 9.66 12.62 -14.36
N VAL A 97 10.23 12.64 -13.16
CA VAL A 97 10.40 13.86 -12.35
C VAL A 97 11.83 14.37 -12.54
N PRO A 98 12.04 15.59 -13.09
CA PRO A 98 13.38 16.13 -13.30
C PRO A 98 14.22 16.15 -12.02
N GLY A 99 15.49 15.75 -12.11
CA GLY A 99 16.41 15.70 -10.97
C GLY A 99 16.11 14.60 -9.94
N LYS A 100 15.15 13.71 -10.21
CA LYS A 100 14.83 12.58 -9.32
C LYS A 100 14.87 11.24 -10.03
N VAL A 101 15.25 10.21 -9.29
CA VAL A 101 15.14 8.80 -9.68
C VAL A 101 14.09 8.13 -8.80
N ILE A 102 13.07 7.56 -9.44
CA ILE A 102 12.00 6.85 -8.75
C ILE A 102 12.21 5.35 -8.94
N PHE A 103 12.32 4.63 -7.82
CA PHE A 103 12.36 3.17 -7.79
C PHE A 103 11.01 2.63 -7.30
N GLU A 104 10.59 1.50 -7.84
CA GLU A 104 9.47 0.72 -7.30
C GLU A 104 9.87 -0.75 -7.23
N THR A 105 9.88 -1.33 -6.02
CA THR A 105 10.12 -2.77 -5.83
C THR A 105 8.81 -3.50 -5.63
N GLN A 106 8.57 -4.51 -6.44
CA GLN A 106 7.33 -5.28 -6.43
C GLN A 106 7.61 -6.75 -6.16
N SER A 107 6.84 -7.37 -5.25
CA SER A 107 6.84 -8.82 -5.06
C SER A 107 5.79 -9.42 -5.98
N THR A 108 6.20 -9.80 -7.19
CA THR A 108 5.31 -10.39 -8.20
C THR A 108 4.53 -11.57 -7.64
N HIS A 109 5.15 -12.39 -6.80
CA HIS A 109 4.54 -13.57 -6.19
C HIS A 109 3.48 -13.31 -5.12
N LYS A 110 3.36 -12.08 -4.58
CA LYS A 110 2.37 -11.78 -3.54
C LYS A 110 0.97 -11.61 -4.13
N MET A 111 0.88 -10.76 -5.14
CA MET A 111 -0.41 -10.28 -5.67
C MET A 111 -0.54 -10.45 -7.19
N LEU A 112 0.42 -11.10 -7.84
CA LEU A 112 0.33 -11.57 -9.24
C LEU A 112 0.70 -13.06 -9.31
N ALA A 113 0.56 -13.65 -10.50
CA ALA A 113 0.78 -15.08 -10.72
C ALA A 113 2.24 -15.41 -11.07
N ALA A 114 3.13 -15.41 -10.07
CA ALA A 114 4.53 -15.84 -10.21
C ALA A 114 4.97 -16.68 -8.99
N PHE A 115 6.05 -17.45 -9.13
CA PHE A 115 6.55 -18.28 -8.02
C PHE A 115 7.13 -17.46 -6.88
N SER A 116 7.07 -18.00 -5.66
CA SER A 116 7.75 -17.41 -4.49
C SER A 116 9.19 -17.02 -4.82
N GLN A 117 9.65 -15.89 -4.24
CA GLN A 117 10.91 -15.21 -4.55
C GLN A 117 10.92 -14.40 -5.86
N ALA A 118 9.93 -14.52 -6.75
CA ALA A 118 9.81 -13.66 -7.92
C ALA A 118 9.51 -12.21 -7.52
N SER A 119 10.36 -11.28 -7.97
CA SER A 119 10.21 -9.84 -7.72
C SER A 119 10.73 -9.02 -8.91
N LEU A 120 10.36 -7.75 -8.95
CA LEU A 120 10.75 -6.79 -9.99
C LEU A 120 11.25 -5.49 -9.35
N ILE A 121 12.29 -4.90 -9.94
CA ILE A 121 12.72 -3.53 -9.66
C ILE A 121 12.40 -2.70 -10.89
N HIS A 122 11.51 -1.73 -10.74
CA HIS A 122 11.20 -0.75 -11.79
C HIS A 122 11.94 0.54 -11.49
N ILE A 123 12.60 1.11 -12.50
CA ILE A 123 13.37 2.35 -12.37
C ILE A 123 12.81 3.38 -13.35
N LYS A 124 12.50 4.57 -12.85
CA LYS A 124 12.07 5.72 -13.65
C LYS A 124 12.90 6.95 -13.30
N GLY A 125 13.88 7.23 -14.15
CA GLY A 125 14.83 8.32 -13.96
C GLY A 125 16.14 8.00 -14.68
N GLU A 126 17.15 8.84 -14.46
CA GLU A 126 18.52 8.56 -14.90
C GLU A 126 19.26 7.85 -13.78
N TYR A 127 19.92 6.74 -14.07
CA TYR A 127 20.71 5.99 -13.12
C TYR A 127 21.96 5.45 -13.83
N ASP A 128 22.99 5.17 -13.05
CA ASP A 128 24.21 4.53 -13.55
C ASP A 128 23.96 3.02 -13.67
N GLU A 129 23.87 2.53 -14.90
CA GLU A 129 23.52 1.14 -15.19
C GLU A 129 24.60 0.16 -14.72
N GLU A 130 25.88 0.52 -14.87
CA GLU A 130 27.01 -0.33 -14.46
C GLU A 130 27.06 -0.49 -12.94
N THR A 131 26.99 0.63 -12.22
CA THR A 131 26.96 0.66 -10.75
C THR A 131 25.74 -0.07 -10.21
N PHE A 132 24.57 0.10 -10.84
CA PHE A 132 23.36 -0.61 -10.44
C PHE A 132 23.49 -2.11 -10.70
N ASN A 133 24.06 -2.51 -11.84
CA ASN A 133 24.26 -3.91 -12.19
C ASN A 133 25.28 -4.59 -11.26
N GLU A 134 26.35 -3.92 -10.87
CA GLU A 134 27.28 -4.40 -9.84
C GLU A 134 26.54 -4.64 -8.52
N ALA A 135 25.71 -3.69 -8.08
CA ALA A 135 24.88 -3.87 -6.89
C ALA A 135 23.88 -5.04 -7.01
N PHE A 136 23.28 -5.21 -8.18
CA PHE A 136 22.39 -6.33 -8.47
C PHE A 136 23.13 -7.68 -8.39
N MET A 137 24.33 -7.76 -8.96
CA MET A 137 25.15 -8.97 -8.98
C MET A 137 25.73 -9.33 -7.60
N MET A 138 25.93 -8.36 -6.71
CA MET A 138 26.31 -8.62 -5.31
C MET A 138 25.26 -9.44 -4.53
N HIS A 139 23.99 -9.35 -4.91
CA HIS A 139 22.87 -9.99 -4.21
C HIS A 139 22.24 -11.15 -5.00
N THR A 140 22.57 -11.29 -6.27
CA THR A 140 21.99 -12.31 -7.15
C THR A 140 22.92 -13.50 -7.29
N SER A 141 22.38 -14.72 -7.17
CA SER A 141 23.14 -15.95 -7.40
C SER A 141 23.70 -15.98 -8.82
N THR A 142 24.94 -16.44 -8.99
CA THR A 142 25.53 -16.73 -10.31
C THR A 142 24.86 -17.91 -11.02
N SER A 143 23.99 -18.64 -10.33
CA SER A 143 23.16 -19.72 -10.85
C SER A 143 21.68 -19.48 -10.48
N PRO A 144 20.97 -18.58 -11.18
CA PRO A 144 19.57 -18.28 -10.88
C PRO A 144 18.64 -19.45 -11.27
N SER A 145 17.48 -19.54 -10.63
CA SER A 145 16.46 -20.53 -10.96
C SER A 145 15.67 -20.11 -12.20
N TYR A 146 15.86 -20.81 -13.32
CA TYR A 146 15.20 -20.49 -14.58
C TYR A 146 13.67 -20.61 -14.52
N PRO A 147 13.07 -21.57 -13.79
CA PRO A 147 11.63 -21.60 -13.58
C PRO A 147 11.08 -20.33 -12.90
N ILE A 148 11.82 -19.74 -11.94
CA ILE A 148 11.40 -18.48 -11.29
C ILE A 148 11.45 -17.34 -12.32
N VAL A 149 12.52 -17.25 -13.10
CA VAL A 149 12.65 -16.25 -14.17
C VAL A 149 11.51 -16.38 -15.19
N ALA A 150 11.22 -17.59 -15.67
CA ALA A 150 10.12 -17.85 -16.59
C ALA A 150 8.74 -17.50 -16.00
N SER A 151 8.55 -17.69 -14.68
CA SER A 151 7.30 -17.30 -14.01
C SER A 151 7.08 -15.78 -13.99
N ILE A 152 8.16 -14.99 -13.88
CA ILE A 152 8.10 -13.52 -13.97
C ILE A 152 7.65 -13.08 -15.37
N GLU A 153 8.26 -13.65 -16.40
CA GLU A 153 7.90 -13.33 -17.80
C GLU A 153 6.46 -13.74 -18.10
N THR A 154 6.04 -14.91 -17.61
CA THR A 154 4.65 -15.38 -17.76
C THR A 154 3.67 -14.43 -17.08
N ALA A 155 3.97 -13.97 -15.85
CA ALA A 155 3.12 -13.02 -15.13
C ALA A 155 2.99 -11.69 -15.91
N ALA A 156 4.08 -11.18 -16.48
CA ALA A 156 4.04 -10.00 -17.33
C ALA A 156 3.19 -10.22 -18.60
N ALA A 157 3.31 -11.39 -19.23
CA ALA A 157 2.51 -11.75 -20.40
C ALA A 157 1.01 -11.86 -20.07
N MET A 158 0.63 -12.42 -18.91
CA MET A 158 -0.75 -12.50 -18.45
C MET A 158 -1.41 -11.11 -18.31
N LEU A 159 -0.62 -10.10 -17.94
CA LEU A 159 -1.09 -8.73 -17.73
C LEU A 159 -1.00 -7.86 -18.99
N ARG A 160 -0.45 -8.38 -20.10
CA ARG A 160 -0.25 -7.62 -21.32
C ARG A 160 -1.59 -7.28 -21.99
N GLY A 161 -1.76 -5.99 -22.29
CA GLY A 161 -2.89 -5.48 -23.07
C GLY A 161 -4.25 -5.57 -22.38
N ASN A 162 -5.31 -5.61 -23.17
CA ASN A 162 -6.69 -5.52 -22.66
C ASN A 162 -7.12 -6.76 -21.87
N ALA A 163 -6.51 -7.92 -22.11
CA ALA A 163 -6.80 -9.13 -21.33
C ALA A 163 -6.37 -8.96 -19.87
N GLY A 164 -5.15 -8.47 -19.64
CA GLY A 164 -4.64 -8.16 -18.30
C GLY A 164 -5.49 -7.14 -17.55
N ARG A 165 -5.84 -6.03 -18.22
CA ARG A 165 -6.73 -5.01 -17.64
C ARG A 165 -8.08 -5.60 -17.21
N ARG A 166 -8.70 -6.45 -18.04
CA ARG A 166 -9.95 -7.15 -17.68
C ARG A 166 -9.80 -8.08 -16.48
N LEU A 167 -8.65 -8.74 -16.31
CA LEU A 167 -8.41 -9.58 -15.14
C LEU A 167 -8.41 -8.75 -13.86
N ILE A 168 -7.72 -7.61 -13.87
CA ILE A 168 -7.67 -6.70 -12.72
C ILE A 168 -9.03 -6.04 -12.47
N ASN A 169 -9.73 -5.56 -13.49
CA ASN A 169 -11.09 -5.02 -13.36
C ASN A 169 -12.04 -6.02 -12.69
N ARG A 170 -12.03 -7.29 -13.13
CA ARG A 170 -12.85 -8.34 -12.51
C ARG A 170 -12.47 -8.61 -11.05
N SER A 171 -11.20 -8.45 -10.68
CA SER A 171 -10.77 -8.58 -9.28
C SER A 171 -11.32 -7.44 -8.43
N VAL A 172 -11.28 -6.21 -8.96
CA VAL A 172 -11.82 -5.02 -8.31
C VAL A 172 -13.35 -5.14 -8.16
N GLU A 173 -14.07 -5.53 -9.21
CA GLU A 173 -15.52 -5.76 -9.20
C GLU A 173 -15.91 -6.84 -8.17
N ARG A 174 -15.15 -7.95 -8.09
CA ARG A 174 -15.39 -9.00 -7.09
C ARG A 174 -15.16 -8.51 -5.67
N ALA A 175 -14.13 -7.70 -5.43
CA ALA A 175 -13.89 -7.13 -4.11
C ALA A 175 -15.03 -6.20 -3.69
N LEU A 176 -15.52 -5.34 -4.60
CA LEU A 176 -16.69 -4.49 -4.35
C LEU A 176 -17.95 -5.32 -4.06
N HIS A 177 -18.21 -6.35 -4.88
CA HIS A 177 -19.36 -7.24 -4.67
C HIS A 177 -19.28 -7.94 -3.32
N PHE A 178 -18.11 -8.44 -2.93
CA PHE A 178 -17.91 -9.05 -1.62
C PHE A 178 -18.20 -8.05 -0.49
N ARG A 179 -17.73 -6.80 -0.60
CA ARG A 179 -18.01 -5.75 0.39
C ARG A 179 -19.51 -5.49 0.55
N LYS A 180 -20.22 -5.35 -0.56
CA LYS A 180 -21.68 -5.14 -0.55
C LYS A 180 -22.42 -6.34 0.05
N GLU A 181 -21.97 -7.56 -0.27
CA GLU A 181 -22.60 -8.77 0.22
C GLU A 181 -22.43 -8.96 1.73
N VAL A 182 -21.26 -8.66 2.30
CA VAL A 182 -21.06 -8.68 3.75
C VAL A 182 -21.96 -7.67 4.45
N ARG A 183 -22.11 -6.45 3.90
CA ARG A 183 -23.05 -5.45 4.45
C ARG A 183 -24.50 -5.94 4.39
N ARG A 184 -24.94 -6.46 3.24
CA ARG A 184 -26.29 -7.01 3.06
C ARG A 184 -26.57 -8.10 4.10
N LEU A 185 -25.63 -9.05 4.28
CA LEU A 185 -25.75 -10.11 5.27
C LEU A 185 -25.77 -9.59 6.71
N ARG A 186 -25.00 -8.54 7.02
CA ARG A 186 -25.04 -7.86 8.32
C ARG A 186 -26.42 -7.25 8.61
N GLU A 187 -27.03 -6.59 7.63
CA GLU A 187 -28.35 -5.95 7.77
C GLU A 187 -29.49 -6.99 7.89
N GLU A 188 -29.34 -8.14 7.24
CA GLU A 188 -30.34 -9.24 7.28
C GLU A 188 -30.16 -10.20 8.46
N SER A 189 -29.07 -10.11 9.21
CA SER A 189 -28.79 -11.01 10.33
C SER A 189 -29.45 -10.54 11.62
N ASP A 190 -30.16 -11.45 12.31
CA ASP A 190 -30.78 -11.19 13.62
C ASP A 190 -29.79 -11.28 14.81
N SER A 191 -28.52 -11.59 14.54
CA SER A 191 -27.44 -11.76 15.54
C SER A 191 -26.22 -10.93 15.13
N TRP A 192 -25.20 -10.88 15.99
CA TRP A 192 -23.92 -10.25 15.62
C TRP A 192 -23.41 -10.83 14.29
N PHE A 193 -22.83 -9.95 13.47
CA PHE A 193 -22.20 -10.31 12.20
C PHE A 193 -20.92 -9.51 12.02
N PHE A 194 -20.07 -9.98 11.11
CA PHE A 194 -18.85 -9.25 10.75
C PHE A 194 -19.17 -7.91 10.10
N ASP A 195 -18.25 -6.95 10.27
CA ASP A 195 -18.28 -5.68 9.57
C ASP A 195 -17.05 -5.52 8.67
N ILE A 196 -17.02 -4.48 7.84
CA ILE A 196 -15.87 -4.16 6.99
C ILE A 196 -15.36 -2.76 7.32
N TRP A 197 -14.04 -2.65 7.48
CA TRP A 197 -13.37 -1.37 7.59
C TRP A 197 -13.35 -0.67 6.22
N GLN A 198 -14.31 0.24 6.00
CA GLN A 198 -14.54 0.97 4.75
C GLN A 198 -15.48 2.17 4.98
N PRO A 199 -15.65 3.08 4.01
CA PRO A 199 -16.65 4.14 4.08
C PRO A 199 -18.08 3.63 4.28
N GLU A 200 -18.95 4.50 4.81
CA GLU A 200 -20.35 4.19 5.05
C GLU A 200 -21.12 3.87 3.76
N GLU A 201 -20.71 4.38 2.59
CA GLU A 201 -21.31 4.02 1.30
C GLU A 201 -20.21 3.63 0.30
N VAL A 202 -20.39 2.49 -0.38
CA VAL A 202 -19.42 1.94 -1.35
C VAL A 202 -20.14 1.51 -2.63
N ASP A 203 -20.74 2.47 -3.34
CA ASP A 203 -21.54 2.17 -4.54
C ASP A 203 -20.70 1.78 -5.75
N GLU A 204 -19.57 2.45 -5.94
CA GLU A 204 -18.65 2.21 -7.03
C GLU A 204 -17.28 1.79 -6.52
N ALA A 205 -16.55 1.05 -7.37
CA ALA A 205 -15.21 0.62 -7.05
C ALA A 205 -14.22 1.74 -7.38
N GLU A 206 -13.74 2.40 -6.34
CA GLU A 206 -12.70 3.41 -6.41
C GLU A 206 -11.68 3.19 -5.29
N CYS A 207 -10.59 3.96 -5.31
CA CYS A 207 -9.73 4.06 -4.14
C CYS A 207 -10.31 5.16 -3.25
N TRP A 208 -11.09 4.77 -2.24
CA TRP A 208 -11.83 5.72 -1.41
C TRP A 208 -10.89 6.61 -0.59
N PRO A 209 -11.03 7.94 -0.63
CA PRO A 209 -10.17 8.84 0.14
C PRO A 209 -10.36 8.64 1.64
N VAL A 210 -9.27 8.75 2.39
CA VAL A 210 -9.29 8.88 3.85
C VAL A 210 -9.27 10.37 4.15
N ALA A 211 -10.45 10.97 4.31
CA ALA A 211 -10.63 12.42 4.36
C ALA A 211 -10.79 12.95 5.80
N GLN A 212 -10.50 14.22 5.99
CA GLN A 212 -10.78 14.87 7.26
C GLN A 212 -12.29 14.97 7.50
N GLY A 213 -12.75 14.53 8.68
CA GLY A 213 -14.15 14.61 9.09
C GLY A 213 -14.94 13.31 8.89
N GLU A 214 -14.39 12.33 8.19
CA GLU A 214 -14.92 10.97 8.17
C GLU A 214 -14.43 10.19 9.41
N THR A 215 -15.28 9.34 9.97
CA THR A 215 -14.97 8.63 11.23
C THR A 215 -14.68 7.15 11.04
N TRP A 216 -15.12 6.55 9.93
CA TRP A 216 -15.02 5.10 9.67
C TRP A 216 -13.58 4.57 9.77
N HIS A 217 -12.60 5.39 9.43
CA HIS A 217 -11.19 4.99 9.43
C HIS A 217 -10.51 5.10 10.80
N GLY A 218 -11.07 5.86 11.76
CA GLY A 218 -10.52 6.00 13.12
C GLY A 218 -9.21 6.81 13.25
N PHE A 219 -8.70 7.43 12.17
CA PHE A 219 -7.56 8.36 12.25
C PHE A 219 -8.01 9.77 12.64
N THR A 220 -7.35 10.38 13.63
CA THR A 220 -7.76 11.68 14.22
C THR A 220 -7.41 12.89 13.36
N ASP A 221 -6.28 12.84 12.64
CA ASP A 221 -5.75 13.95 11.83
C ASP A 221 -5.41 13.45 10.42
N ALA A 222 -6.40 12.92 9.71
CA ALA A 222 -6.24 12.51 8.32
C ALA A 222 -6.00 13.73 7.41
N ASP A 223 -4.97 13.67 6.57
CA ASP A 223 -4.70 14.69 5.56
C ASP A 223 -5.60 14.45 4.32
N ASP A 224 -6.34 15.47 3.89
CA ASP A 224 -7.13 15.41 2.66
C ASP A 224 -6.27 15.12 1.42
N ASP A 225 -6.81 14.38 0.45
CA ASP A 225 -6.14 14.02 -0.81
C ASP A 225 -4.71 13.48 -0.60
N HIS A 226 -4.56 12.58 0.38
CA HIS A 226 -3.27 12.02 0.78
C HIS A 226 -3.26 10.50 0.77
N MET A 227 -4.23 9.88 1.43
CA MET A 227 -4.34 8.43 1.56
C MET A 227 -5.66 7.95 0.94
N PHE A 228 -5.63 6.76 0.35
CA PHE A 228 -6.80 6.12 -0.26
C PHE A 228 -6.86 4.65 0.10
N LEU A 229 -8.04 4.15 0.47
CA LEU A 229 -8.29 2.73 0.72
C LEU A 229 -8.36 1.98 -0.61
N ASP A 230 -7.51 0.97 -0.75
CA ASP A 230 -7.50 0.05 -1.89
C ASP A 230 -8.72 -0.90 -1.83
N PRO A 231 -9.58 -0.93 -2.87
CA PRO A 231 -10.79 -1.75 -2.86
C PRO A 231 -10.50 -3.25 -2.72
N VAL A 232 -9.35 -3.75 -3.21
CA VAL A 232 -9.03 -5.18 -3.16
C VAL A 232 -8.43 -5.63 -1.82
N LYS A 233 -8.15 -4.70 -0.91
CA LYS A 233 -7.68 -4.99 0.46
C LYS A 233 -8.86 -4.90 1.42
N VAL A 234 -9.55 -6.02 1.61
CA VAL A 234 -10.73 -6.09 2.47
C VAL A 234 -10.32 -6.46 3.89
N THR A 235 -10.58 -5.54 4.83
CA THR A 235 -10.35 -5.75 6.26
C THR A 235 -11.69 -6.00 6.94
N ILE A 236 -11.85 -7.19 7.51
CA ILE A 236 -13.06 -7.61 8.22
C ILE A 236 -12.89 -7.30 9.70
N LEU A 237 -13.88 -6.65 10.30
CA LEU A 237 -13.93 -6.30 11.72
C LEU A 237 -14.81 -7.31 12.47
N THR A 238 -14.37 -7.66 13.68
CA THR A 238 -15.15 -8.47 14.62
C THR A 238 -15.71 -7.58 15.73
N PRO A 239 -16.79 -8.01 16.42
CA PRO A 239 -17.23 -7.34 17.63
C PRO A 239 -16.12 -7.26 18.69
N GLY A 240 -16.14 -6.23 19.53
CA GLY A 240 -15.22 -6.09 20.65
C GLY A 240 -14.67 -4.67 20.84
N MET A 241 -14.50 -3.91 19.76
CA MET A 241 -14.02 -2.54 19.80
C MET A 241 -14.53 -1.77 18.60
N ASP A 242 -15.00 -0.54 18.81
CA ASP A 242 -15.35 0.37 17.72
C ASP A 242 -14.11 1.05 17.10
N GLU A 243 -14.31 1.77 16.00
CA GLU A 243 -13.24 2.45 15.26
C GLU A 243 -12.61 3.60 16.06
N GLN A 244 -13.31 4.09 17.08
CA GLN A 244 -12.87 5.14 18.00
C GLN A 244 -12.10 4.59 19.21
N GLY A 245 -12.05 3.27 19.37
CA GLY A 245 -11.34 2.58 20.43
C GLY A 245 -12.14 2.33 21.70
N ASN A 246 -13.47 2.51 21.66
CA ASN A 246 -14.32 2.13 22.79
C ASN A 246 -14.54 0.62 22.75
N MET A 247 -14.26 -0.04 23.87
CA MET A 247 -14.49 -1.47 24.04
C MET A 247 -15.98 -1.73 24.27
N SER A 248 -16.54 -2.72 23.59
CA SER A 248 -17.88 -3.22 23.89
C SER A 248 -17.89 -4.12 25.13
N GLU A 249 -19.02 -4.20 25.83
CA GLU A 249 -19.19 -5.09 27.00
C GLU A 249 -19.12 -6.58 26.61
N GLU A 250 -19.55 -6.91 25.39
CA GLU A 250 -19.43 -8.24 24.78
C GLU A 250 -18.49 -8.16 23.56
N GLY A 251 -17.58 -9.13 23.40
CA GLY A 251 -16.64 -9.14 22.29
C GLY A 251 -16.02 -10.51 22.03
N ASP A 252 -16.12 -10.97 20.79
CA ASP A 252 -15.41 -12.15 20.30
C ASP A 252 -14.04 -11.70 19.78
N THR A 253 -12.99 -11.92 20.58
CA THR A 253 -11.62 -11.65 20.13
C THR A 253 -11.33 -12.39 18.84
N CYS A 254 -10.58 -11.78 17.90
CA CYS A 254 -9.94 -12.45 16.76
C CYS A 254 -8.93 -13.51 17.23
N ARG A 255 -9.36 -14.52 17.99
CA ARG A 255 -8.63 -15.74 18.26
C ARG A 255 -9.07 -16.75 17.22
N ALA A 256 -8.18 -17.04 16.27
CA ALA A 256 -8.24 -18.31 15.57
C ALA A 256 -8.34 -19.43 16.62
N GLY A 257 -9.35 -20.29 16.46
CA GLY A 257 -9.90 -21.19 17.48
C GLY A 257 -8.90 -21.86 18.43
N SER A 258 -9.22 -21.77 19.71
CA SER A 258 -9.01 -22.87 20.65
C SER A 258 -10.20 -22.90 21.62
N GLU A 259 -11.35 -23.33 21.12
CA GLU A 259 -12.35 -23.95 21.99
C GLU A 259 -11.77 -25.28 22.46
N VAL A 260 -11.23 -25.31 23.68
CA VAL A 260 -11.14 -26.54 24.46
C VAL A 260 -12.44 -26.61 25.24
N SER A 261 -13.32 -27.50 24.81
CA SER A 261 -14.51 -27.94 25.57
C SER A 261 -14.09 -28.29 27.00
N ARG A 262 -14.83 -27.78 27.98
CA ARG A 262 -15.08 -28.52 29.21
C ARG A 262 -16.40 -29.26 29.09
#